data_AF-A0A0G1DYN2-F1
#
_entry.id   AF-A0A0G1DYN2-F1
#
_cell.length_a   1.000
_cell.length_b   1.000
_cell.length_c   1.000
_cell.angle_alpha   90.00
_cell.angle_beta   90.00
_cell.angle_gamma   90.00
#
_symmetry.space_group_name_H-M   'P 1'
#
loop_
_entity.id
_entity.type
_entity.pdbx_description
1 polymer ?
#
loop_
_entity_poly.entity_id
_entity_poly.type
_entity_poly.pdbx_seq_one_letter_code
_entity_poly.pdbx_strand_id
1 'polypeptide(L)'
;MNTDQLKKLREVATFIQSEISSFGNISFRDGDKFQITKTGAVLNDLTEGDFVPPLKKNNPSSETKLHAFIYKKRPEINWIIHLHDDFVLKNAKKLNLPTTKKEQPFGTQALVDEVGQILGLHNYIIMKNHGIIALGSSLDDTIDLIIKIHGQND
;
A
#
# COMPACT_ATOMS: atom_id res chain seq x y z
N MET A 1 -13.77 -8.35 -5.01
CA MET A 1 -14.03 -6.98 -4.56
C MET A 1 -15.52 -6.72 -4.72
N ASN A 2 -16.18 -6.11 -3.74
CA ASN A 2 -17.57 -5.66 -3.89
C ASN A 2 -17.63 -4.12 -3.91
N THR A 3 -18.81 -3.57 -4.20
CA THR A 3 -19.03 -2.12 -4.31
C THR A 3 -18.71 -1.35 -3.02
N ASP A 4 -18.98 -1.94 -1.85
CA ASP A 4 -18.66 -1.33 -0.55
C ASP A 4 -17.14 -1.21 -0.33
N GLN A 5 -16.40 -2.27 -0.63
CA GLN A 5 -14.94 -2.27 -0.55
C GLN A 5 -14.32 -1.22 -1.48
N LEU A 6 -14.81 -1.11 -2.72
CA LEU A 6 -14.35 -0.06 -3.64
C LEU A 6 -14.63 1.35 -3.10
N LYS A 7 -15.82 1.57 -2.56
CA LYS A 7 -16.18 2.86 -1.97
C LYS A 7 -15.21 3.22 -0.84
N LYS A 8 -14.97 2.30 0.11
CA LYS A 8 -14.03 2.50 1.22
C LYS A 8 -12.60 2.80 0.74
N LEU A 9 -12.13 2.08 -0.29
CA LEU A 9 -10.80 2.31 -0.87
C LEU A 9 -10.67 3.71 -1.50
N ARG A 10 -11.69 4.15 -2.23
CA ARG A 10 -11.72 5.49 -2.81
C ARG A 10 -11.77 6.57 -1.73
N GLU A 11 -12.56 6.35 -0.68
CA GLU A 11 -12.70 7.28 0.44
C GLU A 11 -11.38 7.43 1.21
N VAL A 12 -10.72 6.33 1.58
CA VAL A 12 -9.42 6.41 2.27
C VAL A 12 -8.34 7.03 1.37
N ALA A 13 -8.32 6.71 0.08
CA ALA A 13 -7.35 7.31 -0.85
C ALA A 13 -7.59 8.83 -0.99
N THR A 14 -8.86 9.25 -1.07
CA THR A 14 -9.24 10.68 -1.12
C THR A 14 -8.91 11.41 0.17
N PHE A 15 -9.07 10.75 1.32
CA PHE A 15 -8.76 11.32 2.62
C PHE A 15 -7.26 11.54 2.82
N ILE A 16 -6.43 10.61 2.34
CA ILE A 16 -4.98 10.60 2.58
C ILE A 16 -4.19 11.35 1.50
N GLN A 17 -4.55 11.20 0.23
CA GLN A 17 -3.79 11.80 -0.86
C GLN A 17 -4.19 13.27 -1.08
N SER A 18 -3.21 14.16 -1.02
CA SER A 18 -3.39 15.61 -1.20
C SER A 18 -3.82 15.99 -2.62
N GLU A 19 -3.51 15.15 -3.63
CA GLU A 19 -3.87 15.35 -5.03
C GLU A 19 -4.36 14.06 -5.69
N ILE A 20 -5.25 14.21 -6.68
CA ILE A 20 -5.64 13.10 -7.56
C ILE A 20 -4.42 12.74 -8.41
N SER A 21 -3.83 11.58 -8.13
CA SER A 21 -2.66 11.07 -8.84
C SER A 21 -2.75 9.56 -9.00
N SER A 22 -1.96 9.03 -9.93
CA SER A 22 -1.78 7.59 -10.15
C SER A 22 -0.70 6.99 -9.24
N PHE A 23 -0.37 7.70 -8.17
CA PHE A 23 0.54 7.21 -7.15
C PHE A 23 -0.16 6.26 -6.17
N GLY A 24 0.63 5.41 -5.52
CA GLY A 24 0.11 4.35 -4.69
C GLY A 24 -0.34 3.13 -5.49
N ASN A 25 -0.66 2.06 -4.78
CA ASN A 25 -1.28 0.86 -5.35
C ASN A 25 -1.88 -0.02 -4.25
N ILE A 26 -2.85 -0.84 -4.63
CA ILE A 26 -3.60 -1.67 -3.69
C ILE A 26 -3.60 -3.10 -4.20
N SER A 27 -3.45 -4.05 -3.29
CA SER A 27 -3.67 -5.46 -3.59
C SER A 27 -4.45 -6.16 -2.49
N PHE A 28 -5.09 -7.26 -2.84
CA PHE A 28 -5.74 -8.14 -1.88
C PHE A 28 -5.60 -9.61 -2.30
N ARG A 29 -5.60 -10.53 -1.33
CA ARG A 29 -5.62 -11.97 -1.59
C ARG A 29 -6.93 -12.42 -2.19
N ASP A 30 -6.82 -13.36 -3.12
CA ASP A 30 -7.91 -14.02 -3.82
C ASP A 30 -7.56 -15.52 -3.92
N GLY A 31 -7.92 -16.25 -2.87
CA GLY A 31 -7.43 -17.61 -2.62
C GLY A 31 -5.91 -17.66 -2.46
N ASP A 32 -5.26 -18.57 -3.20
CA ASP A 32 -3.78 -18.71 -3.21
C ASP A 32 -3.06 -17.64 -4.04
N LYS A 33 -3.83 -16.75 -4.68
CA LYS A 33 -3.32 -15.67 -5.52
C LYS A 33 -3.61 -14.32 -4.87
N PHE A 34 -3.23 -13.24 -5.55
CA PHE A 34 -3.67 -11.90 -5.20
C PHE A 34 -4.05 -11.14 -6.46
N GLN A 35 -4.89 -10.14 -6.30
CA GLN A 35 -5.18 -9.12 -7.30
C GLN A 35 -4.45 -7.84 -6.90
N ILE A 36 -3.97 -7.08 -7.87
CA ILE A 36 -3.31 -5.79 -7.65
C ILE A 36 -3.81 -4.75 -8.66
N THR A 37 -3.82 -3.49 -8.29
CA THR A 37 -4.14 -2.41 -9.22
C THR A 37 -3.21 -2.40 -10.44
N LYS A 38 -3.74 -2.06 -11.60
CA LYS A 38 -2.97 -1.81 -12.82
C LYS A 38 -2.05 -0.61 -12.66
N THR A 39 -0.96 -0.59 -13.41
CA THR A 39 -0.15 0.62 -13.55
C THR A 39 -1.02 1.76 -14.09
N GLY A 40 -0.96 2.93 -13.44
CA GLY A 40 -1.72 4.13 -13.83
C GLY A 40 -3.12 4.24 -13.24
N ALA A 41 -3.57 3.24 -12.45
CA ALA A 41 -4.86 3.33 -11.76
C ALA A 41 -4.88 4.54 -10.80
N VAL A 42 -6.01 5.25 -10.78
CA VAL A 42 -6.23 6.41 -9.91
C VAL A 42 -6.99 5.94 -8.68
N LEU A 43 -6.35 5.96 -7.50
CA LEU A 43 -6.91 5.31 -6.31
C LEU A 43 -8.24 5.91 -5.84
N ASN A 44 -8.45 7.20 -6.08
CA ASN A 44 -9.68 7.91 -5.73
C ASN A 44 -10.86 7.59 -6.68
N ASP A 45 -10.61 6.94 -7.81
CA ASP A 45 -11.62 6.58 -8.83
C ASP A 45 -11.55 5.09 -9.24
N LEU A 46 -11.11 4.22 -8.31
CA LEU A 46 -10.90 2.80 -8.61
C LEU A 46 -12.15 2.07 -9.05
N THR A 47 -12.10 1.35 -10.14
CA THR A 47 -13.15 0.41 -10.57
C THR A 47 -12.73 -1.04 -10.31
N GLU A 48 -13.68 -1.99 -10.39
CA GLU A 48 -13.33 -3.42 -10.34
C GLU A 48 -12.35 -3.80 -11.46
N GLY A 49 -12.47 -3.16 -12.62
CA GLY A 49 -11.61 -3.39 -13.79
C GLY A 49 -10.17 -2.92 -13.63
N ASP A 50 -9.85 -2.19 -12.56
CA ASP A 50 -8.49 -1.74 -12.26
C ASP A 50 -7.68 -2.79 -11.51
N PHE A 51 -8.32 -3.82 -10.97
CA PHE A 51 -7.64 -4.92 -10.29
C PHE A 51 -7.37 -6.08 -11.25
N VAL A 52 -6.12 -6.53 -11.29
CA VAL A 52 -5.67 -7.60 -12.18
C VAL A 52 -4.81 -8.63 -11.46
N PRO A 53 -4.78 -9.88 -11.96
CA PRO A 53 -3.77 -10.83 -11.55
C PRO A 53 -2.37 -10.30 -11.90
N PRO A 54 -1.33 -10.62 -11.09
CA PRO A 54 0.04 -10.11 -11.21
C PRO A 54 0.81 -10.76 -12.39
N LEU A 55 0.19 -10.80 -13.57
CA LEU A 55 0.77 -11.29 -14.81
C LEU A 55 1.16 -10.09 -15.68
N LYS A 56 2.39 -10.06 -16.19
CA LYS A 56 2.91 -8.93 -16.99
C LYS A 56 1.96 -8.47 -18.11
N LYS A 57 1.29 -9.41 -18.78
CA LYS A 57 0.32 -9.12 -19.87
C LYS A 57 -0.88 -8.29 -19.43
N ASN A 58 -1.19 -8.25 -18.13
CA ASN A 58 -2.31 -7.49 -17.57
C ASN A 58 -1.91 -6.07 -17.14
N ASN A 59 -0.64 -5.69 -17.33
CA ASN A 59 -0.07 -4.41 -16.90
C ASN A 59 -0.30 -4.08 -15.40
N PRO A 60 0.04 -5.00 -14.47
CA PRO A 60 -0.12 -4.74 -13.04
C PRO A 60 0.83 -3.61 -12.58
N SER A 61 0.63 -3.09 -11.36
CA SER A 61 1.54 -2.09 -10.76
C SER A 61 3.02 -2.51 -10.87
N SER A 62 3.90 -1.54 -11.14
CA SER A 62 5.36 -1.70 -11.11
C SER A 62 5.86 -2.26 -9.78
N GLU A 63 5.11 -2.08 -8.68
CA GLU A 63 5.46 -2.54 -7.34
C GLU A 63 4.93 -3.93 -6.99
N THR A 64 4.41 -4.67 -7.97
CA THR A 64 3.95 -6.06 -7.81
C THR A 64 4.96 -6.95 -7.06
N LYS A 65 6.28 -6.73 -7.28
CA LYS A 65 7.34 -7.48 -6.59
C LYS A 65 7.34 -7.26 -5.07
N LEU A 66 7.10 -6.03 -4.62
CA LEU A 66 7.02 -5.70 -3.19
C LEU A 66 5.82 -6.39 -2.55
N HIS A 67 4.66 -6.32 -3.18
CA HIS A 67 3.44 -6.98 -2.70
C HIS A 67 3.60 -8.50 -2.64
N ALA A 68 4.15 -9.12 -3.69
CA ALA A 68 4.42 -10.55 -3.72
C ALA A 68 5.41 -10.98 -2.63
N PHE A 69 6.46 -10.18 -2.39
CA PHE A 69 7.40 -10.43 -1.30
C PHE A 69 6.72 -10.41 0.08
N ILE A 70 5.88 -9.39 0.34
CA ILE A 70 5.16 -9.27 1.61
C ILE A 70 4.21 -10.44 1.81
N TYR A 71 3.37 -10.78 0.82
CA TYR A 71 2.47 -11.92 0.92
C TYR A 71 3.20 -13.25 1.14
N LYS A 72 4.42 -13.41 0.59
CA LYS A 72 5.24 -14.60 0.83
C LYS A 72 5.78 -14.65 2.26
N LYS A 73 6.12 -13.49 2.84
CA LYS A 73 6.70 -13.38 4.19
C LYS A 73 5.67 -13.33 5.30
N ARG A 74 4.46 -12.85 5.01
CA ARG A 74 3.37 -12.61 5.96
C ARG A 74 2.09 -13.29 5.44
N PRO A 75 1.95 -14.62 5.62
CA PRO A 75 0.83 -15.38 5.08
C PRO A 75 -0.53 -14.96 5.65
N GLU A 76 -0.56 -14.37 6.84
CA GLU A 76 -1.76 -13.86 7.52
C GLU A 76 -2.29 -12.54 6.96
N ILE A 77 -1.50 -11.84 6.15
CA ILE A 77 -1.90 -10.58 5.51
C ILE A 77 -2.73 -10.86 4.27
N ASN A 78 -3.88 -10.20 4.17
CA ASN A 78 -4.81 -10.30 3.05
C ASN A 78 -4.93 -9.01 2.24
N TRP A 79 -4.52 -7.88 2.81
CA TRP A 79 -4.61 -6.55 2.18
C TRP A 79 -3.28 -5.82 2.32
N ILE A 80 -2.87 -5.18 1.23
CA ILE A 80 -1.71 -4.29 1.18
C ILE A 80 -2.15 -3.02 0.46
N ILE A 81 -2.06 -1.88 1.15
CA ILE A 81 -2.41 -0.56 0.64
C ILE A 81 -1.16 0.31 0.72
N HIS A 82 -0.67 0.76 -0.44
CA HIS A 82 0.38 1.76 -0.54
C HIS A 82 -0.24 3.10 -0.96
N LEU A 83 0.00 4.14 -0.15
CA LEU A 83 -0.46 5.51 -0.37
C LEU A 83 0.69 6.50 -0.20
N HIS A 84 0.48 7.74 -0.66
CA HIS A 84 1.35 8.87 -0.34
C HIS A 84 0.65 9.78 0.67
N ASP A 85 1.14 9.75 1.90
CA ASP A 85 0.61 10.53 3.02
C ASP A 85 1.62 11.61 3.42
N ASP A 86 1.40 12.84 2.94
CA ASP A 86 2.32 13.97 3.18
C ASP A 86 2.50 14.27 4.66
N PHE A 87 1.45 14.10 5.46
CA PHE A 87 1.52 14.34 6.90
C PHE A 87 2.46 13.33 7.56
N VAL A 88 2.28 12.04 7.29
CA VAL A 88 3.12 10.97 7.86
C VAL A 88 4.55 11.09 7.38
N LEU A 89 4.77 11.39 6.09
CA LEU A 89 6.12 11.58 5.53
C LEU A 89 6.85 12.75 6.19
N LYS A 90 6.19 13.89 6.39
CA LYS A 90 6.76 15.07 7.07
C LYS A 90 7.02 14.84 8.56
N ASN A 91 6.20 14.00 9.22
CA ASN A 91 6.29 13.73 10.65
C ASN A 91 6.94 12.39 11.01
N ALA A 92 7.55 11.68 10.06
CA ALA A 92 8.09 10.33 10.24
C ALA A 92 8.97 10.16 11.49
N LYS A 93 9.83 11.17 11.79
CA LYS A 93 10.68 11.16 12.98
C LYS A 93 9.91 11.26 14.30
N LYS A 94 8.82 12.04 14.32
CA LYS A 94 7.97 12.22 15.52
C LYS A 94 7.11 10.99 15.77
N LEU A 95 6.54 10.42 14.71
CA LEU A 95 5.65 9.26 14.80
C LEU A 95 6.38 7.97 15.20
N ASN A 96 7.72 7.95 15.15
CA ASN A 96 8.56 6.81 15.51
C ASN A 96 8.13 5.50 14.84
N LEU A 97 7.70 5.59 13.57
CA LEU A 97 7.24 4.46 12.78
C LEU A 97 8.40 3.76 12.07
N PRO A 98 8.29 2.44 11.82
CA PRO A 98 9.26 1.70 11.02
C PRO A 98 9.48 2.39 9.68
N THR A 99 10.70 2.84 9.42
CA THR A 99 11.05 3.63 8.24
C THR A 99 12.25 3.03 7.53
N THR A 100 12.20 2.88 6.20
CA THR A 100 13.36 2.39 5.43
C THR A 100 14.55 3.34 5.59
N LYS A 101 15.76 2.79 5.57
CA LYS A 101 16.97 3.60 5.82
C LYS A 101 17.28 4.47 4.61
N LYS A 102 17.09 3.92 3.41
CA LYS A 102 17.37 4.56 2.13
C LYS A 102 16.09 4.72 1.31
N GLU A 103 16.06 5.80 0.54
CA GLU A 103 15.13 5.95 -0.57
C GLU A 103 15.54 4.98 -1.68
N GLN A 104 14.57 4.31 -2.28
CA GLN A 104 14.78 3.37 -3.38
C GLN A 104 13.70 3.59 -4.44
N PRO A 105 14.03 3.47 -5.75
CA PRO A 105 13.04 3.64 -6.79
C PRO A 105 11.95 2.55 -6.75
N PHE A 106 10.71 2.93 -7.06
CA PHE A 106 9.58 2.01 -7.16
C PHE A 106 9.84 0.87 -8.16
N GLY A 107 9.29 -0.31 -7.86
CA GLY A 107 9.41 -1.51 -8.69
C GLY A 107 10.80 -2.17 -8.77
N THR A 108 11.79 -1.63 -8.05
CA THR A 108 13.15 -2.20 -7.98
C THR A 108 13.26 -3.28 -6.91
N GLN A 109 14.23 -4.19 -7.08
CA GLN A 109 14.57 -5.16 -6.03
C GLN A 109 15.14 -4.46 -4.78
N ALA A 110 15.85 -3.35 -4.95
CA ALA A 110 16.42 -2.60 -3.84
C ALA A 110 15.34 -2.08 -2.86
N LEU A 111 14.18 -1.66 -3.37
CA LEU A 111 13.05 -1.29 -2.53
C LEU A 111 12.52 -2.48 -1.73
N VAL A 112 12.38 -3.65 -2.38
CA VAL A 112 11.97 -4.90 -1.72
C VAL A 112 12.94 -5.26 -0.60
N ASP A 113 14.25 -5.14 -0.85
CA ASP A 113 15.29 -5.48 0.12
C ASP A 113 15.28 -4.51 1.32
N GLU A 114 15.08 -3.20 1.10
CA GLU A 114 14.96 -2.21 2.18
C GLU A 114 13.70 -2.44 3.04
N VAL A 115 12.54 -2.69 2.42
CA VAL A 115 11.33 -3.04 3.17
C VAL A 115 11.52 -4.37 3.90
N GLY A 116 12.17 -5.35 3.27
CA GLY A 116 12.45 -6.66 3.85
C GLY A 116 13.31 -6.62 5.12
N GLN A 117 14.22 -5.66 5.25
CA GLN A 117 15.04 -5.47 6.45
C GLN A 117 14.22 -5.07 7.68
N ILE A 118 13.09 -4.38 7.48
CA ILE A 118 12.28 -3.82 8.57
C ILE A 118 10.87 -4.42 8.65
N LEU A 119 10.48 -5.28 7.70
CA LEU A 119 9.13 -5.82 7.61
C LEU A 119 8.66 -6.44 8.93
N GLY A 120 9.45 -7.38 9.49
CA GLY A 120 9.15 -8.02 10.77
C GLY A 120 7.67 -8.35 10.95
N LEU A 121 7.10 -7.95 12.08
CA LEU A 121 5.65 -7.97 12.36
C LEU A 121 5.00 -6.58 12.19
N HIS A 122 5.70 -5.63 11.58
CA HIS A 122 5.17 -4.30 11.36
C HIS A 122 4.08 -4.34 10.27
N ASN A 123 2.97 -3.65 10.54
CA ASN A 123 1.83 -3.55 9.64
C ASN A 123 1.70 -2.16 9.01
N TYR A 124 2.57 -1.22 9.38
CA TYR A 124 2.64 0.10 8.78
C TYR A 124 4.11 0.50 8.67
N ILE A 125 4.57 0.77 7.46
CA ILE A 125 5.97 1.08 7.15
C ILE A 125 6.01 2.34 6.32
N ILE A 126 6.93 3.25 6.67
CA ILE A 126 7.27 4.41 5.87
C ILE A 126 8.41 4.00 4.92
N MET A 127 8.16 4.10 3.62
CA MET A 127 9.19 4.02 2.60
C MET A 127 9.74 5.44 2.40
N LYS A 128 10.98 5.67 2.85
CA LYS A 128 11.62 6.99 2.91
C LYS A 128 11.54 7.72 1.56
N ASN A 129 10.96 8.93 1.57
CA ASN A 129 10.72 9.80 0.40
C ASN A 129 9.88 9.15 -0.72
N HIS A 130 9.19 8.05 -0.43
CA HIS A 130 8.39 7.31 -1.40
C HIS A 130 6.93 7.30 -0.97
N GLY A 131 6.62 6.84 0.24
CA GLY A 131 5.24 6.81 0.74
C GLY A 131 5.08 5.88 1.93
N ILE A 132 3.86 5.41 2.17
CA ILE A 132 3.54 4.48 3.25
C ILE A 132 3.01 3.18 2.68
N ILE A 133 3.24 2.06 3.37
CA ILE A 133 2.63 0.77 3.06
C ILE A 133 1.99 0.20 4.33
N ALA A 134 0.68 -0.06 4.24
CA ALA A 134 -0.15 -0.60 5.33
C ALA A 134 -0.61 -2.01 4.98
N LEU A 135 -0.56 -2.90 5.97
CA LEU A 135 -0.83 -4.33 5.85
C LEU A 135 -1.95 -4.74 6.82
N GLY A 136 -2.88 -5.58 6.40
CA GLY A 136 -3.89 -6.12 7.31
C GLY A 136 -4.51 -7.44 6.87
N SER A 137 -5.15 -8.12 7.83
CA SER A 137 -5.94 -9.34 7.63
C SER A 137 -7.30 -9.07 6.98
N SER A 138 -7.82 -7.85 7.12
CA SER A 138 -9.06 -7.39 6.49
C SER A 138 -8.88 -5.99 5.91
N LEU A 139 -9.78 -5.60 5.02
CA LEU A 139 -9.79 -4.24 4.46
C LEU A 139 -9.98 -3.20 5.57
N ASP A 140 -10.97 -3.43 6.43
CA ASP A 140 -11.36 -2.50 7.48
C ASP A 140 -10.19 -2.29 8.48
N ASP A 141 -9.54 -3.37 8.94
CA ASP A 141 -8.36 -3.24 9.82
C ASP A 141 -7.23 -2.43 9.17
N THR A 142 -7.04 -2.60 7.86
CA THR A 142 -5.98 -1.90 7.11
C THR A 142 -6.30 -0.41 6.98
N ILE A 143 -7.56 -0.07 6.69
CA ILE A 143 -8.04 1.32 6.60
C ILE A 143 -8.00 1.99 7.97
N ASP A 144 -8.48 1.32 9.01
CA ASP A 144 -8.47 1.85 10.38
C ASP A 144 -7.05 2.15 10.85
N LEU A 145 -6.08 1.29 10.51
CA LEU A 145 -4.67 1.54 10.80
C LEU A 145 -4.15 2.79 10.08
N ILE A 146 -4.49 2.98 8.81
CA ILE A 146 -4.10 4.16 8.02
C ILE A 146 -4.68 5.43 8.65
N ILE A 147 -5.99 5.46 8.89
CA ILE A 147 -6.70 6.62 9.45
C ILE A 147 -6.16 6.93 10.85
N LYS A 148 -5.96 5.90 11.69
CA LYS A 148 -5.42 6.07 13.04
C LYS A 148 -4.05 6.73 13.03
N ILE A 149 -3.15 6.32 12.13
CA ILE A 149 -1.79 6.86 12.05
C ILE A 149 -1.80 8.27 11.46
N HIS A 150 -2.56 8.49 10.39
CA HIS A 150 -2.74 9.82 9.80
C HIS A 150 -3.33 10.82 10.81
N GLY A 151 -4.30 10.38 11.61
CA GLY A 151 -4.99 11.20 12.61
C GLY A 151 -4.21 11.48 13.89
N GLN A 152 -2.95 11.04 14.04
CA GLN A 152 -2.08 11.38 15.19
C GLN A 152 -1.57 12.83 15.10
N ASN A 153 -2.49 13.76 14.87
CA ASN A 153 -2.23 15.20 14.99
C ASN A 153 -2.05 15.53 16.48
N ASP A 154 -0.97 16.25 16.79
CA ASP A 154 -0.65 16.81 18.11
C ASP A 154 -1.85 17.58 18.72
#